data_AF-A0A4Q3TGB8-F1
#
_entry.id   AF-A0A4Q3TGB8-F1
#
_cell.length_a   1.000
_cell.length_b   1.000
_cell.length_c   1.000
_cell.angle_alpha   90.00
_cell.angle_beta   90.00
_cell.angle_gamma   90.00
#
_symmetry.space_group_name_H-M   'P 1'
#
loop_
_entity.id
_entity.type
_entity.pdbx_description
1 polymer ?
#
loop_
_entity_poly.entity_id
_entity_poly.type
_entity_poly.pdbx_seq_one_letter_code
_entity_poly.pdbx_strand_id
1 'polypeptide(L)' 'MPGYSDPGFDTLALHAGASPDPATGARAVPIHLTTSFVFESSDHAASLFNLERAGHV' A
#
# COMPACT_ATOMS: atom_id res chain seq x y z
N MET A 1 -1.84 14.91 25.67
CA MET A 1 -2.88 13.94 25.28
C MET A 1 -2.92 13.93 23.76
N PRO A 2 -2.84 12.76 23.11
CA PRO A 2 -2.93 12.67 21.66
C PRO A 2 -4.26 13.28 21.20
N GLY A 3 -4.21 14.22 20.24
CA GLY A 3 -5.41 14.86 19.69
C GLY A 3 -6.08 13.97 18.64
N TYR A 4 -7.23 14.37 18.08
CA TYR A 4 -7.85 13.65 16.96
C TYR A 4 -6.88 13.45 15.76
N SER A 5 -5.94 14.38 15.58
CA SER A 5 -4.91 14.34 14.54
C SER A 5 -3.68 13.48 14.89
N ASP A 6 -3.64 12.91 16.09
CA ASP A 6 -2.54 12.07 16.57
C ASP A 6 -3.16 10.91 17.38
N PRO A 7 -3.57 9.81 16.73
CA PRO A 7 -4.27 8.72 17.41
C PRO A 7 -3.37 8.00 18.42
N GLY A 8 -3.96 7.48 19.50
CA GLY A 8 -3.25 6.66 20.49
C GLY A 8 -2.79 5.31 19.94
N PHE A 9 -1.93 4.62 20.70
CA PHE A 9 -1.32 3.36 20.31
C PHE A 9 -2.34 2.28 19.91
N ASP A 10 -3.41 2.09 20.68
CA ASP A 10 -4.42 1.04 20.39
C ASP A 10 -5.10 1.25 19.04
N THR A 11 -5.37 2.50 18.67
CA THR A 11 -5.93 2.88 17.37
C THR A 11 -4.92 2.65 16.25
N LEU A 12 -3.66 3.04 16.47
CA LEU A 12 -2.58 2.83 15.50
C LEU A 12 -2.31 1.34 15.29
N ALA A 13 -2.30 0.52 16.35
CA ALA A 13 -2.11 -0.91 16.26
C ALA A 13 -3.17 -1.58 15.38
N LEU A 14 -4.39 -1.06 15.37
CA LEU A 14 -5.49 -1.58 14.56
C LEU A 14 -5.52 -1.04 13.11
N HIS A 15 -5.07 0.19 12.88
CA HIS A 15 -5.33 0.89 11.61
C HIS A 15 -4.10 1.40 10.86
N ALA A 16 -2.96 1.59 11.51
CA ALA A 16 -1.78 2.15 10.86
C ALA A 16 -1.27 1.23 9.75
N GLY A 17 -0.98 1.79 8.58
CA GLY A 17 -0.50 1.04 7.41
C GLY A 17 -1.59 0.29 6.64
N ALA A 18 -2.85 0.35 7.07
CA ALA A 18 -3.97 -0.28 6.37
C ALA A 18 -5.05 0.75 5.97
N SER A 19 -5.60 0.61 4.77
CA SER A 19 -6.74 1.36 4.26
C SER A 19 -7.69 0.41 3.53
N PRO A 20 -8.98 0.77 3.35
CA PRO A 20 -9.87 -0.02 2.50
C PRO A 20 -9.28 -0.17 1.10
N ASP A 21 -9.38 -1.36 0.51
CA ASP A 21 -8.98 -1.60 -0.87
C ASP A 21 -9.72 -0.64 -1.81
N PRO A 22 -9.04 0.22 -2.58
CA PRO A 22 -9.69 1.18 -3.46
C PRO A 22 -10.46 0.52 -4.61
N ALA A 23 -10.15 -0.73 -4.98
CA ALA A 23 -10.83 -1.42 -6.08
C ALA A 23 -12.18 -2.01 -5.66
N THR A 24 -12.31 -2.49 -4.42
CA THR A 24 -13.51 -3.23 -3.96
C THR A 24 -14.18 -2.66 -2.71
N GLY A 25 -13.50 -1.79 -1.96
CA GLY A 25 -13.93 -1.29 -0.66
C GLY A 25 -13.70 -2.27 0.50
N ALA A 26 -13.06 -3.42 0.27
CA ALA A 26 -12.76 -4.39 1.32
C ALA A 26 -11.92 -3.76 2.45
N ARG A 27 -12.34 -3.95 3.70
CA ARG A 27 -11.61 -3.44 4.88
C ARG A 27 -10.45 -4.34 5.30
N ALA A 28 -10.57 -5.65 5.07
CA ALA A 28 -9.46 -6.58 5.29
C ALA A 28 -8.43 -6.40 4.16
N VAL A 29 -7.15 -6.44 4.50
CA VAL A 29 -6.06 -6.32 3.52
C VAL A 29 -6.11 -7.52 2.56
N PRO A 30 -6.15 -7.31 1.24
CA PRO A 30 -6.12 -8.40 0.27
C PRO A 30 -4.85 -9.24 0.36
N ILE A 31 -4.97 -10.55 0.12
CA ILE A 31 -3.82 -11.42 -0.04
C ILE A 31 -3.42 -11.42 -1.51
N HIS A 32 -2.36 -10.67 -1.86
CA HIS A 32 -1.77 -10.67 -3.20
C HIS A 32 -0.88 -11.91 -3.41
N LEU A 33 -1.50 -13.09 -3.47
CA LEU A 33 -0.80 -14.36 -3.71
C LEU A 33 -0.43 -14.53 -5.20
N THR A 34 0.58 -13.78 -5.63
CA THR A 34 1.11 -13.78 -7.00
C THR A 34 2.62 -13.92 -6.98
N THR A 35 3.20 -14.29 -8.13
CA THR A 35 4.65 -14.35 -8.34
C THR A 35 5.21 -13.11 -9.04
N SER A 36 4.35 -12.27 -9.64
CA SER A 36 4.76 -11.13 -10.47
C SER A 36 3.64 -10.09 -10.63
N PHE A 37 4.01 -8.86 -11.02
CA PHE A 37 3.09 -7.76 -11.33
C PHE A 37 3.26 -7.27 -12.79
N VAL A 38 2.18 -6.73 -13.37
CA VAL A 38 2.18 -6.23 -14.75
C VAL A 38 2.66 -4.78 -14.79
N PHE A 39 3.58 -4.47 -15.71
CA PHE A 39 4.01 -3.10 -15.99
C PHE A 39 3.12 -2.43 -17.03
N GLU A 40 2.88 -1.14 -16.86
CA GLU A 40 2.10 -0.33 -17.81
C GLU A 40 2.90 -0.03 -19.09
N SER A 41 4.23 0.04 -19.01
CA SER A 41 5.14 0.27 -20.14
C SER A 41 6.58 -0.15 -19.80
N SER A 42 7.46 -0.19 -20.81
CA SER A 42 8.92 -0.42 -20.60
C SER A 42 9.57 0.65 -19.73
N ASP A 43 9.17 1.90 -19.91
CA ASP A 43 9.72 3.04 -19.16
C ASP A 43 9.27 2.97 -17.69
N HIS A 44 8.02 2.56 -17.44
CA HIS A 44 7.54 2.32 -16.07
C HIS A 44 8.36 1.22 -15.39
N ALA A 45 8.58 0.08 -16.07
CA ALA A 45 9.40 -1.00 -15.53
C ALA A 45 10.82 -0.52 -15.18
N ALA A 46 11.49 0.19 -16.09
CA ALA A 46 12.83 0.73 -15.86
C ALA A 46 12.89 1.64 -14.63
N SER A 47 11.90 2.53 -14.45
CA SER A 47 11.85 3.45 -13.30
C SER A 47 11.69 2.73 -11.96
N LEU A 48 10.97 1.61 -11.91
CA LEU A 48 10.80 0.80 -10.70
C LEU A 48 12.09 0.07 -10.34
N PHE A 49 12.75 -0.55 -11.33
CA PHE A 49 14.03 -1.24 -11.11
C PHE A 49 15.16 -0.28 -10.71
N ASN A 50 15.14 0.96 -11.20
CA ASN A 50 16.10 2.00 -10.83
C ASN A 50 15.77 2.70 -9.49
N LEU A 51 14.68 2.32 -8.81
CA LEU A 51 14.19 2.98 -7.59
C LEU A 51 13.85 4.47 -7.78
N GLU A 52 13.62 4.90 -9.01
CA GLU A 52 13.18 6.26 -9.35
C GLU A 52 11.69 6.46 -9.03
N ARG A 53 10.93 5.35 -8.99
CA ARG A 53 9.51 5.31 -8.65
C ARG A 53 9.22 4.20 -7.63
N ALA A 54 8.29 4.46 -6.73
CA ALA A 54 7.76 3.44 -5.81
C ALA A 54 6.75 2.52 -6.51
N GLY A 55 6.82 1.22 -6.21
CA GLY A 55 5.90 0.21 -6.74
C GLY A 55 6.41 -1.21 -6.48
N HIS A 56 5.73 -2.19 -7.05
CA HIS A 56 6.10 -3.60 -6.98
C HIS A 56 6.82 -4.03 -8.26
N VAL A 57 7.76 -4.97 -8.13
CA VAL A 57 8.52 -5.59 -9.21
C VAL A 57 8.13 -7.07 -9.30
#